data_AF-A0A962BLY5-F1
#
_entry.id   AF-A0A962BLY5-F1
#
_cell.length_a   1.000
_cell.length_b   1.000
_cell.length_c   1.000
_cell.angle_alpha   90.00
_cell.angle_beta   90.00
_cell.angle_gamma   90.00
#
_symmetry.space_group_name_H-M   'P 1'
#
loop_
_entity.id
_entity.type
_entity.pdbx_description
1 polymer ?
#
loop_
_entity_poly.entity_id
_entity_poly.type
_entity_poly.pdbx_seq_one_letter_code
_entity_poly.pdbx_strand_id
1 'polypeptide(L)'
;MVKTLDITVPDIGGFDDVPVIEVLVAVGDRVEVDQGLVTLESDKATMEVPSSGAGIVRELKLKLGDTVSEGSLVAVLEVEGAGELPSPAGRGAGGEGVPISKVSTHSEPSPPTPLPAGEGSKATGRKPDVECNVLVLGAGPGGYTAAFRAADLDLDTVLVERYPNLGGVCLNVGCIPSKA
;
A
#
# COMPACT_ATOMS: atom_id res chain seq x y z
N MET A 1 3.42 -39.30 8.73
CA MET A 1 2.23 -38.83 9.46
C MET A 1 1.95 -37.44 8.94
N VAL A 2 0.90 -37.30 8.13
CA VAL A 2 0.46 -36.01 7.64
C VAL A 2 -0.14 -35.25 8.83
N LYS A 3 0.40 -34.07 9.15
CA LYS A 3 -0.05 -33.27 10.29
C LYS A 3 -1.00 -32.20 9.75
N THR A 4 -2.29 -32.44 9.88
CA THR A 4 -3.32 -31.44 9.58
C THR A 4 -3.28 -30.35 10.64
N LEU A 5 -3.09 -29.11 10.22
CA LEU A 5 -3.13 -27.90 11.03
C LEU A 5 -4.39 -27.12 10.67
N ASP A 6 -5.27 -26.95 11.65
CA ASP A 6 -6.47 -26.16 11.51
C ASP A 6 -6.12 -24.69 11.71
N ILE A 7 -6.33 -23.85 10.69
CA ILE A 7 -6.12 -22.40 10.77
C ILE A 7 -7.45 -21.72 11.11
N THR A 8 -7.48 -21.08 12.27
CA THR A 8 -8.60 -20.29 12.76
C THR A 8 -8.38 -18.81 12.52
N VAL A 9 -9.45 -18.06 12.32
CA VAL A 9 -9.40 -16.58 12.25
C VAL A 9 -8.87 -16.02 13.59
N PRO A 10 -7.75 -15.25 13.59
CA PRO A 10 -7.26 -14.57 14.80
C PRO A 10 -8.21 -13.45 15.22
N ASP A 11 -8.15 -13.01 16.48
CA ASP A 11 -9.03 -11.96 17.05
C ASP A 11 -9.14 -10.74 16.12
N ILE A 12 -10.34 -10.59 15.54
CA ILE A 12 -10.72 -9.51 14.61
C ILE A 12 -11.24 -8.27 15.34
N GLY A 13 -11.02 -8.16 16.66
CA GLY A 13 -11.39 -6.99 17.44
C GLY A 13 -12.88 -6.93 17.82
N GLY A 14 -13.52 -8.09 18.01
CA GLY A 14 -14.89 -8.20 18.51
C GLY A 14 -16.01 -7.88 17.51
N PHE A 15 -15.75 -8.01 16.20
CA PHE A 15 -16.77 -7.92 15.16
C PHE A 15 -17.25 -9.32 14.77
N ASP A 16 -18.53 -9.60 14.99
CA ASP A 16 -19.20 -10.78 14.47
C ASP A 16 -19.61 -10.55 13.01
N ASP A 17 -19.54 -11.58 12.16
CA ASP A 17 -20.02 -11.58 10.78
C ASP A 17 -19.25 -10.70 9.75
N VAL A 18 -17.93 -10.91 9.64
CA VAL A 18 -17.07 -10.21 8.67
C VAL A 18 -17.04 -10.92 7.30
N PRO A 19 -17.29 -10.24 6.17
CA PRO A 19 -17.26 -10.86 4.84
C PRO A 19 -15.84 -11.08 4.30
N VAL A 20 -15.63 -12.21 3.62
CA VAL A 20 -14.40 -12.52 2.86
C VAL A 20 -14.41 -11.77 1.53
N ILE A 21 -13.48 -10.84 1.32
CA ILE A 21 -13.41 -10.05 0.09
C ILE A 21 -12.53 -10.68 -0.99
N GLU A 22 -11.48 -11.40 -0.59
CA GLU A 22 -10.55 -12.03 -1.53
C GLU A 22 -9.89 -13.27 -0.90
N VAL A 23 -9.76 -14.33 -1.71
CA VAL A 23 -9.07 -15.58 -1.35
C VAL A 23 -7.81 -15.63 -2.21
N LEU A 24 -6.65 -15.51 -1.57
CA LEU A 24 -5.35 -15.43 -2.25
C LEU A 24 -4.76 -16.81 -2.55
N VAL A 25 -5.33 -17.88 -1.97
CA VAL A 25 -4.81 -19.24 -2.06
C VAL A 25 -5.88 -20.23 -2.55
N ALA A 26 -5.51 -21.09 -3.49
CA ALA A 26 -6.38 -22.14 -3.99
C ALA A 26 -6.15 -23.47 -3.25
N VAL A 27 -7.14 -24.37 -3.31
CA VAL A 27 -6.97 -25.74 -2.81
C VAL A 27 -5.85 -26.43 -3.60
N GLY A 28 -4.85 -26.95 -2.90
CA GLY A 28 -3.64 -27.55 -3.44
C GLY A 28 -2.45 -26.61 -3.56
N ASP A 29 -2.60 -25.32 -3.20
CA ASP A 29 -1.50 -24.36 -3.25
C ASP A 29 -0.57 -24.49 -2.04
N ARG A 30 0.71 -24.17 -2.24
CA ARG A 30 1.74 -24.25 -1.21
C ARG A 30 1.88 -22.87 -0.56
N VAL A 31 1.69 -22.83 0.75
CA VAL A 31 1.76 -21.61 1.55
C VAL A 31 2.90 -21.69 2.55
N GLU A 32 3.56 -20.58 2.82
CA GLU A 32 4.65 -20.44 3.80
C GLU A 32 4.13 -19.88 5.14
N VAL A 33 4.97 -19.91 6.18
CA VAL A 33 4.66 -19.25 7.47
C VAL A 33 4.59 -17.74 7.23
N ASP A 34 3.60 -17.07 7.83
CA ASP A 34 3.32 -15.63 7.66
C ASP A 34 2.81 -15.22 6.26
N GLN A 35 2.55 -16.17 5.36
CA GLN A 35 1.89 -15.88 4.09
C GLN A 35 0.38 -15.66 4.28
N GLY A 36 -0.17 -14.61 3.68
CA GLY A 36 -1.60 -14.33 3.76
C GLY A 36 -2.46 -15.30 2.96
N LEU A 37 -3.52 -15.78 3.60
CA LEU A 37 -4.42 -16.80 3.03
C LEU A 37 -5.70 -16.16 2.49
N VAL A 38 -6.28 -15.27 3.29
CA VAL A 38 -7.59 -14.65 3.02
C VAL A 38 -7.57 -13.21 3.51
N THR A 39 -8.20 -12.35 2.73
CA THR A 39 -8.36 -10.93 3.03
C THR A 39 -9.78 -10.68 3.53
N LEU A 40 -9.90 -10.15 4.75
CA LEU A 40 -11.17 -9.84 5.40
C LEU A 40 -11.40 -8.32 5.43
N GLU A 41 -12.65 -7.88 5.22
CA GLU A 41 -13.04 -6.47 5.29
C GLU A 41 -13.75 -6.16 6.60
N SER A 42 -13.04 -5.55 7.55
CA SER A 42 -13.65 -5.02 8.77
C SER A 42 -14.05 -3.55 8.60
N ASP A 43 -15.00 -3.07 9.42
CA ASP A 43 -15.68 -1.75 9.38
C ASP A 43 -14.75 -0.54 9.12
N LYS A 44 -13.46 -0.64 9.46
CA LYS A 44 -12.47 0.43 9.24
C LYS A 44 -11.17 0.05 8.55
N ALA A 45 -10.94 -1.23 8.28
CA ALA A 45 -9.68 -1.68 7.69
C ALA A 45 -9.81 -3.09 7.09
N THR A 46 -9.09 -3.30 6.00
CA THR A 46 -8.82 -4.63 5.48
C THR A 46 -7.71 -5.26 6.30
N MET A 47 -7.95 -6.46 6.83
CA MET A 47 -6.96 -7.22 7.59
C MET A 47 -6.73 -8.58 6.93
N GLU A 48 -5.47 -8.93 6.78
CA GLU A 48 -5.04 -10.18 6.16
C GLU A 48 -4.87 -11.25 7.25
N VAL A 49 -5.39 -12.46 7.00
CA VAL A 49 -5.20 -13.60 7.91
C VAL A 49 -3.90 -14.31 7.53
N PRO A 50 -2.83 -14.21 8.34
CA PRO A 50 -1.56 -14.89 8.06
C PRO A 50 -1.69 -16.40 8.32
N SER A 51 -0.90 -17.18 7.58
CA SER A 51 -0.80 -18.62 7.78
C SER A 51 0.04 -18.97 9.02
N SER A 52 -0.54 -19.74 9.94
CA SER A 52 0.13 -20.25 11.15
C SER A 52 1.15 -21.37 10.89
N GLY A 53 1.33 -21.80 9.64
CA GLY A 53 2.27 -22.86 9.27
C GLY A 53 2.52 -22.96 7.77
N ALA A 54 3.70 -23.44 7.37
CA ALA A 54 4.00 -23.74 5.98
C ALA A 54 3.43 -25.12 5.61
N GLY A 55 2.67 -25.21 4.52
CA GLY A 55 1.98 -26.45 4.14
C GLY A 55 1.21 -26.34 2.83
N ILE A 56 0.48 -27.39 2.49
CA ILE A 56 -0.41 -27.41 1.31
C ILE A 56 -1.84 -27.21 1.80
N VAL A 57 -2.59 -26.30 1.16
CA VAL A 57 -4.01 -26.06 1.47
C VAL A 57 -4.82 -27.25 1.00
N ARG A 58 -5.28 -28.11 1.90
CA ARG A 58 -5.99 -29.34 1.53
C ARG A 58 -7.47 -29.11 1.30
N GLU A 59 -8.06 -28.23 2.09
CA GLU A 59 -9.48 -27.90 2.03
C GLU A 59 -9.72 -26.47 2.51
N LEU A 60 -10.40 -25.68 1.68
CA LEU A 60 -10.85 -24.32 2.00
C LEU A 60 -12.35 -24.38 2.26
N LYS A 61 -12.77 -24.08 3.50
CA LYS A 61 -14.18 -24.16 3.91
C LYS A 61 -14.95 -22.87 3.65
N LEU A 62 -14.25 -21.81 3.26
CA LEU A 62 -14.80 -20.49 2.98
C LEU A 62 -14.77 -20.18 1.48
N LYS A 63 -15.75 -19.42 1.04
CA LYS A 63 -15.84 -18.91 -0.34
C LYS A 63 -15.73 -17.39 -0.33
N LEU A 64 -15.41 -16.83 -1.50
CA LEU A 64 -15.51 -15.39 -1.73
C LEU A 64 -16.93 -14.90 -1.38
N GLY A 65 -17.02 -13.91 -0.50
CA GLY A 65 -18.28 -13.35 -0.01
C GLY A 65 -18.95 -14.12 1.14
N ASP A 66 -18.29 -15.12 1.72
CA ASP A 66 -18.79 -15.83 2.90
C ASP A 66 -18.48 -15.06 4.19
N THR A 67 -19.26 -15.32 5.24
CA THR A 67 -19.24 -14.56 6.49
C THR A 67 -18.51 -15.35 7.57
N VAL A 68 -17.52 -14.74 8.22
CA VAL A 68 -16.71 -15.37 9.27
C VAL A 68 -16.68 -14.59 10.58
N SER A 69 -16.63 -15.33 11.68
CA SER A 69 -16.51 -14.79 13.04
C SER A 69 -15.21 -15.27 13.70
N GLU A 70 -14.85 -14.67 14.84
CA GLU A 70 -13.68 -15.06 15.65
C GLU A 70 -13.65 -16.58 15.90
N GLY A 71 -12.49 -17.20 15.64
CA GLY A 71 -12.31 -18.65 15.85
C GLY A 71 -12.91 -19.56 14.76
N SER A 72 -13.45 -18.99 13.67
CA SER A 72 -13.96 -19.79 12.54
C SER A 72 -12.81 -20.52 11.83
N LEU A 73 -13.07 -21.77 11.41
CA LEU A 73 -12.15 -22.58 10.63
C LEU A 73 -12.06 -22.08 9.19
N VAL A 74 -10.92 -21.48 8.82
CA VAL A 74 -10.69 -20.88 7.50
C VAL A 74 -10.23 -21.94 6.51
N ALA A 75 -9.18 -22.67 6.88
CA ALA A 75 -8.53 -23.64 6.01
C ALA A 75 -7.92 -24.77 6.85
N VAL A 76 -7.89 -25.97 6.28
CA VAL A 76 -7.11 -27.09 6.81
C VAL A 76 -5.84 -27.20 5.97
N LEU A 77 -4.70 -26.93 6.61
CA LEU A 77 -3.39 -27.06 5.97
C LEU A 77 -2.78 -28.41 6.33
N GLU A 78 -2.18 -29.07 5.37
CA GLU A 78 -1.30 -30.22 5.63
C GLU A 78 0.13 -29.73 5.75
N VAL A 79 0.67 -29.80 6.97
CA VAL A 79 2.06 -29.50 7.27
C VAL A 79 2.85 -30.80 7.10
N GLU A 80 3.62 -30.88 6.03
CA GLU A 80 4.68 -31.88 5.93
C GLU A 80 5.79 -31.50 6.92
N GLY A 81 5.99 -32.33 7.95
CA GLY A 81 6.99 -32.12 8.98
C GLY A 81 8.38 -31.93 8.40
N ALA A 82 9.06 -30.88 8.85
CA ALA A 82 10.40 -30.50 8.43
C ALA A 82 11.49 -31.55 8.78
N GLY A 83 12.42 -31.74 7.85
CA GLY A 83 13.74 -32.37 7.99
C GLY A 83 14.29 -32.69 6.59
N GLU A 84 15.45 -32.22 6.12
CA GLU A 84 16.62 -31.61 6.74
C GLU A 84 17.47 -30.95 5.62
N LEU A 85 18.18 -29.86 5.93
CA LEU A 85 19.32 -29.37 5.13
C LEU A 85 20.49 -30.37 5.21
N PRO A 86 21.33 -30.49 4.17
CA PRO A 86 22.64 -29.82 4.29
C PRO A 86 23.13 -29.14 3.01
N SER A 87 23.72 -27.95 3.21
CA SER A 87 24.76 -27.30 2.39
C SER A 87 26.12 -28.00 2.69
N PRO A 88 27.25 -27.91 1.92
CA PRO A 88 27.68 -26.75 1.11
C PRO A 88 28.56 -26.98 -0.15
N ALA A 89 28.95 -25.84 -0.75
CA ALA A 89 30.09 -25.55 -1.65
C ALA A 89 29.91 -25.89 -3.15
N GLY A 90 30.13 -24.98 -4.10
CA GLY A 90 30.69 -23.61 -4.16
C GLY A 90 30.79 -23.23 -5.65
N ARG A 91 31.30 -22.10 -6.12
CA ARG A 91 31.87 -20.86 -5.57
C ARG A 91 32.00 -19.91 -6.79
N GLY A 92 31.88 -18.61 -6.56
CA GLY A 92 32.20 -17.57 -7.55
C GLY A 92 31.49 -16.27 -7.19
N ALA A 93 31.89 -15.61 -6.10
CA ALA A 93 32.94 -14.59 -6.05
C ALA A 93 32.56 -13.31 -6.80
N GLY A 94 32.17 -12.29 -6.04
CA GLY A 94 32.15 -10.89 -6.49
C GLY A 94 31.23 -9.99 -5.69
N GLY A 95 31.81 -9.12 -4.85
CA GLY A 95 31.33 -7.75 -4.70
C GLY A 95 30.39 -7.41 -3.55
N GLU A 96 30.98 -6.78 -2.55
CA GLU A 96 30.40 -5.72 -1.72
C GLU A 96 29.61 -4.70 -2.56
N GLY A 97 28.53 -4.14 -2.00
CA GLY A 97 27.92 -2.91 -2.49
C GLY A 97 26.51 -3.07 -3.07
N VAL A 98 25.55 -2.52 -2.34
CA VAL A 98 24.12 -2.42 -2.64
C VAL A 98 23.87 -1.76 -4.01
N PRO A 99 23.04 -2.36 -4.89
CA PRO A 99 22.33 -1.59 -5.90
C PRO A 99 20.82 -1.70 -5.71
N ILE A 100 20.24 -0.55 -5.37
CA ILE A 100 18.85 -0.21 -5.65
C ILE A 100 18.69 -0.13 -7.17
N SER A 101 17.79 -0.92 -7.76
CA SER A 101 17.17 -0.76 -9.11
C SER A 101 16.47 -2.06 -9.49
N LYS A 102 15.30 -2.15 -10.12
CA LYS A 102 14.39 -1.23 -10.82
C LYS A 102 13.07 -2.02 -10.97
N VAL A 103 11.92 -1.45 -10.64
CA VAL A 103 10.98 -0.86 -11.62
C VAL A 103 10.69 -1.78 -12.81
N SER A 104 9.52 -2.40 -12.76
CA SER A 104 8.67 -2.83 -13.88
C SER A 104 7.24 -2.54 -13.36
N THR A 105 6.35 -1.80 -14.01
CA THR A 105 6.30 -1.33 -15.39
C THR A 105 5.45 -0.08 -15.33
N HIS A 106 6.08 1.09 -15.28
CA HIS A 106 5.38 2.32 -15.60
C HIS A 106 5.24 2.29 -17.11
N SER A 107 4.01 2.10 -17.60
CA SER A 107 3.67 2.40 -18.99
C SER A 107 4.31 3.72 -19.36
N GLU A 108 5.11 3.69 -20.41
CA GLU A 108 5.75 4.86 -20.99
C GLU A 108 4.67 5.94 -21.15
N PRO A 109 4.73 7.06 -20.38
CA PRO A 109 3.86 8.17 -20.66
C PRO A 109 4.34 8.69 -22.01
N SER A 110 3.46 8.58 -23.01
CA SER A 110 3.61 9.33 -24.24
C SER A 110 3.99 10.76 -23.85
N PRO A 111 4.98 11.39 -24.52
CA PRO A 111 5.30 12.78 -24.25
C PRO A 111 3.99 13.54 -24.26
N PRO A 112 3.64 14.28 -23.19
CA PRO A 112 2.42 15.06 -23.21
C PRO A 112 2.53 15.97 -24.41
N THR A 113 1.66 15.76 -25.40
CA THR A 113 1.35 16.79 -26.38
C THR A 113 1.18 18.06 -25.56
N PRO A 114 1.96 19.13 -25.82
CA PRO A 114 1.82 20.35 -25.06
C PRO A 114 0.35 20.76 -25.19
N LEU A 115 -0.43 20.60 -24.11
CA LEU A 115 -1.70 21.29 -24.06
C LEU A 115 -1.34 22.76 -24.22
N PRO A 116 -2.01 23.50 -25.10
CA PRO A 116 -1.78 24.92 -25.23
C PRO A 116 -1.89 25.49 -23.82
N ALA A 117 -0.77 25.99 -23.30
CA ALA A 117 -0.74 26.71 -22.05
C ALA A 117 -1.78 27.81 -22.22
N GLY A 118 -2.87 27.74 -21.43
CA GLY A 118 -3.92 28.75 -21.47
C GLY A 118 -3.25 30.10 -21.39
N GLU A 119 -3.54 30.98 -22.36
CA GLU A 119 -2.89 32.27 -22.50
C GLU A 119 -2.99 33.01 -21.17
N GLY A 120 -1.85 33.09 -20.48
CA GLY A 120 -1.75 33.77 -19.20
C GLY A 120 -2.19 35.21 -19.37
N SER A 121 -2.92 35.73 -18.40
CA SER A 121 -3.33 37.14 -18.39
C SER A 121 -2.12 38.03 -18.65
N LYS A 122 -2.25 38.99 -19.58
CA LYS A 122 -1.14 39.86 -20.00
C LYS A 122 -0.44 40.46 -18.78
N ALA A 123 0.89 40.39 -18.79
CA ALA A 123 1.72 40.99 -17.75
C ALA A 123 1.33 42.46 -17.54
N THR A 124 1.02 42.83 -16.29
CA THR A 124 0.51 44.16 -15.92
C THR A 124 1.59 45.26 -15.94
N GLY A 125 2.82 44.94 -16.39
CA GLY A 125 3.97 45.85 -16.40
C GLY A 125 4.51 46.20 -15.01
N ARG A 126 3.93 45.65 -13.95
CA ARG A 126 4.37 45.83 -12.56
C ARG A 126 5.52 44.86 -12.26
N LYS A 127 6.56 45.34 -11.56
CA LYS A 127 7.61 44.47 -11.04
C LYS A 127 7.01 43.51 -9.99
N PRO A 128 7.28 42.20 -10.06
CA PRO A 128 6.83 41.26 -9.05
C PRO A 128 7.54 41.56 -7.72
N ASP A 129 6.83 41.40 -6.60
CA ASP A 129 7.41 41.54 -5.26
C ASP A 129 8.27 40.32 -4.88
N VAL A 130 7.98 39.16 -5.50
CA VAL A 130 8.70 37.89 -5.33
C VAL A 130 8.85 37.23 -6.70
N GLU A 131 10.06 36.80 -7.03
CA GLU A 131 10.38 36.00 -8.21
C GLU A 131 10.63 34.56 -7.77
N CYS A 132 10.16 33.57 -8.55
CA CYS A 132 10.36 32.15 -8.27
C CYS A 132 10.22 31.32 -9.55
N ASN A 133 10.75 30.11 -9.53
CA ASN A 133 10.62 29.15 -10.63
C ASN A 133 9.27 28.43 -10.58
N VAL A 134 8.76 28.17 -9.38
CA VAL A 134 7.51 27.44 -9.15
C VAL A 134 6.65 28.17 -8.12
N LEU A 135 5.41 28.47 -8.49
CA LEU A 135 4.39 29.00 -7.59
C LEU A 135 3.34 27.92 -7.31
N VAL A 136 3.16 27.57 -6.04
CA VAL A 136 2.11 26.65 -5.59
C VAL A 136 1.03 27.44 -4.87
N LEU A 137 -0.22 27.32 -5.35
CA LEU A 137 -1.37 27.98 -4.76
C LEU A 137 -2.16 26.99 -3.88
N GLY A 138 -2.20 27.27 -2.58
CA GLY A 138 -2.85 26.48 -1.55
C GLY A 138 -1.92 25.45 -0.91
N ALA A 139 -1.89 25.40 0.42
CA ALA A 139 -1.13 24.47 1.24
C ALA A 139 -1.94 23.21 1.62
N GLY A 140 -2.90 22.83 0.77
CA GLY A 140 -3.67 21.59 0.91
C GLY A 140 -2.82 20.32 0.73
N PRO A 141 -3.41 19.12 0.87
CA PRO A 141 -2.69 17.84 0.77
C PRO A 141 -1.86 17.69 -0.50
N GLY A 142 -2.37 18.15 -1.64
CA GLY A 142 -1.59 18.18 -2.90
C GLY A 142 -0.59 19.32 -2.98
N GLY A 143 -0.91 20.48 -2.40
CA GLY A 143 -0.13 21.70 -2.56
C GLY A 143 1.17 21.69 -1.75
N TYR A 144 1.12 21.35 -0.46
CA TYR A 144 2.37 21.26 0.32
C TYR A 144 3.27 20.15 -0.25
N THR A 145 2.70 19.02 -0.67
CA THR A 145 3.45 17.91 -1.27
C THR A 145 4.15 18.35 -2.57
N ALA A 146 3.44 19.09 -3.43
CA ALA A 146 4.02 19.65 -4.64
C ALA A 146 5.14 20.66 -4.33
N ALA A 147 4.94 21.51 -3.32
CA ALA A 147 5.94 22.49 -2.91
C ALA A 147 7.21 21.83 -2.36
N PHE A 148 7.08 20.82 -1.50
CA PHE A 148 8.23 20.06 -1.00
C PHE A 148 8.94 19.32 -2.13
N ARG A 149 8.19 18.68 -3.03
CA ARG A 149 8.80 17.99 -4.17
C ARG A 149 9.54 18.94 -5.09
N ALA A 150 9.04 20.15 -5.32
CA ALA A 150 9.73 21.17 -6.10
C ALA A 150 11.00 21.67 -5.39
N ALA A 151 10.94 21.86 -4.07
CA ALA A 151 12.11 22.22 -3.26
C ALA A 151 13.17 21.11 -3.24
N ASP A 152 12.78 19.82 -3.15
CA ASP A 152 13.68 18.67 -3.25
C ASP A 152 14.41 18.58 -4.61
N LEU A 153 13.86 19.22 -5.64
CA LEU A 153 14.44 19.32 -6.97
C LEU A 153 15.26 20.62 -7.15
N ASP A 154 15.59 21.29 -6.05
CA ASP A 154 16.33 22.56 -6.01
C ASP A 154 15.64 23.70 -6.81
N LEU A 155 14.31 23.65 -6.93
CA LEU A 155 13.55 24.72 -7.56
C LEU A 155 13.21 25.79 -6.51
N ASP A 156 13.48 27.06 -6.84
CA ASP A 156 13.00 28.20 -6.07
C ASP A 156 11.47 28.23 -6.11
N THR A 157 10.86 27.87 -4.97
CA THR A 157 9.44 27.54 -4.86
C THR A 157 8.76 28.43 -3.84
N VAL A 158 7.67 29.08 -4.25
CA VAL A 158 6.82 29.89 -3.38
C VAL A 158 5.49 29.19 -3.17
N LEU A 159 5.12 28.95 -1.91
CA LEU A 159 3.81 28.41 -1.52
C LEU A 159 2.95 29.56 -0.97
N VAL A 160 1.78 29.78 -1.59
CA VAL A 160 0.83 30.82 -1.16
C VAL A 160 -0.40 30.15 -0.57
N GLU A 161 -0.70 30.45 0.69
CA GLU A 161 -1.92 30.01 1.38
C GLU A 161 -2.75 31.23 1.79
N ARG A 162 -4.08 31.10 1.69
CA ARG A 162 -5.02 32.16 2.08
C ARG A 162 -5.17 32.25 3.60
N TYR A 163 -4.89 31.18 4.32
CA TYR A 163 -4.97 31.09 5.78
C TYR A 163 -3.58 31.30 6.42
N PRO A 164 -3.53 31.78 7.67
CA PRO A 164 -2.27 31.97 8.39
C PRO A 164 -1.58 30.64 8.76
N ASN A 165 -2.35 29.55 8.86
CA ASN A 165 -1.81 28.22 9.12
C ASN A 165 -1.66 27.46 7.80
N LEU A 166 -0.49 26.90 7.57
CA LEU A 166 -0.27 25.95 6.48
C LEU A 166 -1.11 24.69 6.71
N GLY A 167 -1.56 24.08 5.63
CA GLY A 167 -2.45 22.93 5.67
C GLY A 167 -3.83 23.23 5.08
N GLY A 168 -4.39 22.25 4.41
CA GLY A 168 -5.76 22.31 3.91
C GLY A 168 -6.80 21.93 4.96
N VAL A 169 -8.04 21.76 4.51
CA VAL A 169 -9.15 21.23 5.33
C VAL A 169 -8.76 19.93 6.02
N CYS A 170 -8.07 19.03 5.31
CA CYS A 170 -7.62 17.75 5.86
C CYS A 170 -6.76 17.89 7.13
N LEU A 171 -5.88 18.90 7.19
CA LEU A 171 -4.96 19.09 8.30
C LEU A 171 -5.56 20.00 9.39
N ASN A 172 -6.26 21.06 8.98
CA ASN A 172 -6.76 22.09 9.90
C ASN A 172 -8.17 21.83 10.44
N VAL A 173 -8.96 21.01 9.77
CA VAL A 173 -10.39 20.80 10.06
C VAL A 173 -10.73 19.32 10.27
N GLY A 174 -9.91 18.41 9.74
CA GLY A 174 -10.11 16.97 9.78
C GLY A 174 -10.61 16.41 8.45
N CYS A 175 -10.51 15.09 8.31
CA CYS A 175 -11.01 14.38 7.13
C CYS A 175 -12.55 14.46 7.08
N ILE A 176 -13.13 14.41 5.88
CA ILE A 176 -14.58 14.49 5.64
C ILE A 176 -15.44 13.49 6.46
N PRO A 177 -14.98 12.30 6.93
CA PRO A 177 -15.82 11.47 7.81
C PRO A 177 -15.91 11.97 9.27
N SER A 178 -15.13 12.96 9.70
CA SER A 178 -15.14 13.45 11.09
C SER A 178 -16.32 14.39 11.42
N LYS A 179 -17.18 14.68 10.45
CA LYS A 179 -18.28 15.65 10.55
C LYS A 179 -19.66 15.10 10.14
N ALA A 180 -19.76 13.79 9.88
CA ALA A 180 -21.03 13.10 9.67
C ALA A 180 -21.56 12.56 11.01
#